data_AF-A0AAF0DFU0-F1
#
_entry.id   AF-A0AAF0DFU0-F1
#
_cell.length_a   1.000
_cell.length_b   1.000
_cell.length_c   1.000
_cell.angle_alpha   90.00
_cell.angle_beta   90.00
_cell.angle_gamma   90.00
#
_symmetry.space_group_name_H-M   'P 1'
#
loop_
_entity.id
_entity.type
_entity.pdbx_description
1 polymer ?
#
loop_
_entity_poly.entity_id
_entity_poly.type
_entity_poly.pdbx_seq_one_letter_code
_entity_poly.pdbx_strand_id
1 'polypeptide(L)'
;MVTAGGEVAFVTRMIEESLKLGKKIQWYTSMLGKLSSVTTLIEKLLEAGNQNWAITEFVQGSQTRRWAIAWSWRDLRPTTDVARHISGIPKHLLPFPPEFTFHPAFESITFLIRKINDEIDSLPMSWNWNQHASRGIGFAMENVWSRQARRKREQGENEEPFARPIDADNAALGFAVHVRQTGIENVDVIVRWIKGLDSVLFESFCGMFKRKVERR
;
A
#
# COMPACT_ATOMS: atom_id res chain seq x y z
N MET A 1 17.72 21.37 22.37
CA MET A 1 16.64 20.76 23.19
C MET A 1 17.21 19.50 23.83
N VAL A 2 17.19 19.40 25.15
CA VAL A 2 17.76 18.26 25.91
C VAL A 2 16.61 17.50 26.55
N THR A 3 16.58 16.18 26.35
CA THR A 3 15.63 15.25 26.97
C THR A 3 16.42 14.07 27.51
N ALA A 4 15.96 13.49 28.62
CA ALA A 4 16.55 12.27 29.14
C ALA A 4 16.54 11.17 28.07
N GLY A 5 17.70 10.53 27.84
CA GLY A 5 17.88 9.50 26.80
C GLY A 5 17.90 10.01 25.35
N GLY A 6 17.87 11.34 25.12
CA GLY A 6 17.93 11.93 23.79
C GLY A 6 16.71 11.67 22.91
N GLU A 7 16.84 11.92 21.61
CA GLU A 7 15.72 11.82 20.67
C GLU A 7 15.15 10.39 20.57
N VAL A 8 15.99 9.36 20.68
CA VAL A 8 15.55 7.96 20.61
C VAL A 8 14.62 7.64 21.77
N ALA A 9 15.02 7.92 23.02
CA ALA A 9 14.15 7.66 24.17
C ALA A 9 12.85 8.48 24.13
N PHE A 10 12.92 9.71 23.61
CA PHE A 10 11.74 10.54 23.44
C PHE A 10 10.74 9.91 22.46
N VAL A 11 11.19 9.51 21.27
CA VAL A 11 10.30 8.93 20.25
C VAL A 11 9.87 7.50 20.59
N THR A 12 10.70 6.71 21.28
CA THR A 12 10.27 5.41 21.82
C THR A 12 9.08 5.55 22.76
N ARG A 13 9.09 6.54 23.67
CA ARG A 13 7.91 6.82 24.52
C ARG A 13 6.68 7.19 23.69
N MET A 14 6.85 7.98 22.63
CA MET A 14 5.72 8.30 21.72
C MET A 14 5.16 7.03 21.06
N ILE A 15 6.01 6.07 20.67
CA ILE A 15 5.58 4.79 20.10
C ILE A 15 4.77 4.01 21.15
N GLU A 16 5.28 3.89 22.37
CA GLU A 16 4.60 3.19 23.48
C GLU A 16 3.25 3.83 23.84
N GLU A 17 3.19 5.16 23.88
CA GLU A 17 1.95 5.91 24.12
C GLU A 17 0.95 5.74 22.98
N SER A 18 1.44 5.69 21.74
CA SER A 18 0.59 5.53 20.55
C SER A 18 -0.16 4.18 20.55
N LEU A 19 0.38 3.13 21.17
CA LEU A 19 -0.30 1.84 21.33
C LEU A 19 -1.61 1.97 22.13
N LYS A 20 -1.63 2.85 23.14
CA LYS A 20 -2.80 3.09 24.01
C LYS A 20 -3.90 3.84 23.26
N LEU A 21 -3.51 4.76 22.38
CA LEU A 21 -4.43 5.53 21.55
C LEU A 21 -4.91 4.71 20.33
N GLY A 22 -4.08 3.80 19.85
CA GLY A 22 -4.37 2.88 18.77
C GLY A 22 -4.87 3.59 17.51
N LYS A 23 -6.06 3.20 17.03
CA LYS A 23 -6.64 3.71 15.78
C LYS A 23 -7.30 5.09 15.91
N LYS A 24 -7.28 5.74 17.08
CA LYS A 24 -7.87 7.09 17.26
C LYS A 24 -7.14 8.15 16.44
N ILE A 25 -5.83 8.03 16.30
CA ILE A 25 -5.01 8.89 15.46
C ILE A 25 -4.68 8.15 14.16
N GLN A 26 -4.72 8.86 13.04
CA GLN A 26 -4.42 8.26 11.74
C GLN A 26 -2.91 8.06 11.55
N TRP A 27 -2.10 9.07 11.86
CA TRP A 27 -0.65 9.02 11.73
C TRP A 27 0.00 9.77 12.89
N TYR A 28 1.04 9.15 13.45
CA TYR A 28 1.97 9.77 14.36
C TYR A 28 3.24 10.09 13.59
N THR A 29 3.91 11.20 13.91
CA THR A 29 5.13 11.63 13.24
C THR A 29 6.13 12.21 14.22
N SER A 30 7.42 12.09 13.90
CA SER A 30 8.49 12.81 14.59
C SER A 30 9.65 13.10 13.64
N MET A 31 10.24 14.28 13.79
CA MET A 31 11.45 14.66 13.08
C MET A 31 12.69 14.27 13.90
N LEU A 32 13.70 13.74 13.22
CA LEU A 32 14.92 13.17 13.79
C LEU A 32 16.15 13.92 13.28
N GLY A 33 17.11 14.11 14.18
CA GLY A 33 18.36 14.81 13.92
C GLY A 33 19.49 13.89 13.45
N LYS A 34 19.36 12.57 13.62
CA LYS A 34 20.39 11.59 13.26
C LYS A 34 19.78 10.41 12.51
N LEU A 35 20.47 9.96 11.46
CA LEU A 35 20.07 8.78 10.68
C LEU A 35 20.09 7.49 11.53
N SER A 36 21.06 7.35 12.45
CA SER A 36 21.12 6.20 13.34
C SER A 36 19.88 6.08 14.24
N SER A 37 19.31 7.21 14.67
CA SER A 37 18.07 7.25 15.45
C SER A 37 16.89 6.67 14.64
N VAL A 38 16.85 6.91 13.31
CA VAL A 38 15.81 6.37 12.42
C VAL A 38 15.82 4.84 12.46
N THR A 39 16.99 4.23 12.23
CA THR A 39 17.15 2.77 12.20
C THR A 39 16.67 2.13 13.49
N THR A 40 17.12 2.63 14.64
CA THR A 40 16.73 2.13 15.96
C THR A 40 15.24 2.28 16.23
N LEU A 41 14.62 3.39 15.80
CA LEU A 41 13.19 3.62 16.00
C LEU A 41 12.32 2.75 15.08
N ILE A 42 12.79 2.41 13.87
CA ILE A 42 12.13 1.43 13.02
C ILE A 42 12.13 0.06 13.71
N GLU A 43 13.26 -0.39 14.25
CA GLU A 43 13.35 -1.66 14.99
C GLU A 43 12.34 -1.68 16.16
N LYS A 44 12.23 -0.58 16.91
CA LYS A 44 11.23 -0.44 17.99
C LYS A 44 9.78 -0.52 17.49
N LEU A 45 9.48 0.06 16.32
CA LEU A 45 8.16 -0.07 15.69
C LEU A 45 7.87 -1.53 15.31
N LEU A 46 8.85 -2.23 14.74
CA LEU A 46 8.72 -3.64 14.34
C LEU A 46 8.54 -4.55 15.57
N GLU A 47 9.32 -4.34 16.62
CA GLU A 47 9.17 -5.03 17.92
C GLU A 47 7.79 -4.81 18.53
N ALA A 48 7.22 -3.61 18.39
CA ALA A 48 5.87 -3.28 18.82
C ALA A 48 4.76 -3.83 17.90
N GLY A 49 5.13 -4.58 16.84
CA GLY A 49 4.19 -5.19 15.91
C GLY A 49 3.60 -4.22 14.87
N ASN A 50 4.20 -3.04 14.68
CA ASN A 50 3.76 -2.11 13.65
C ASN A 50 4.06 -2.64 12.23
N GLN A 51 3.13 -2.46 11.31
CA GLN A 51 3.24 -2.90 9.92
C GLN A 51 3.07 -1.75 8.91
N ASN A 52 2.91 -0.52 9.38
CA ASN A 52 2.55 0.63 8.57
C ASN A 52 3.32 1.87 9.04
N TRP A 53 4.56 1.97 8.58
CA TRP A 53 5.44 3.11 8.84
C TRP A 53 5.91 3.75 7.53
N ALA A 54 6.38 4.98 7.64
CA ALA A 54 6.94 5.78 6.56
C ALA A 54 8.16 6.53 7.05
N ILE A 55 9.13 6.71 6.16
CA ILE A 55 10.35 7.46 6.44
C ILE A 55 10.70 8.38 5.27
N THR A 56 11.17 9.56 5.62
CA THR A 56 11.62 10.56 4.64
C THR A 56 12.85 11.32 5.13
N GLU A 57 13.55 11.94 4.19
CA GLU A 57 14.68 12.83 4.42
C GLU A 57 14.35 14.25 3.98
N PHE A 58 14.66 15.23 4.83
CA PHE A 58 14.62 16.65 4.51
C PHE A 58 16.05 17.15 4.30
N VAL A 59 16.33 17.64 3.10
CA VAL A 59 17.63 18.19 2.71
C VAL A 59 17.49 19.70 2.53
N GLN A 60 18.12 20.47 3.41
CA GLN A 60 18.14 21.93 3.34
C GLN A 60 19.58 22.42 3.13
N GLY A 61 19.88 22.90 1.92
CA GLY A 61 21.23 23.26 1.51
C GLY A 61 22.16 22.04 1.39
N SER A 62 23.46 22.25 1.49
CA SER A 62 24.47 21.20 1.28
C SER A 62 24.77 20.36 2.53
N GLN A 63 24.50 20.88 3.73
CA GLN A 63 24.96 20.28 4.99
C GLN A 63 23.84 19.80 5.92
N THR A 64 22.69 20.48 5.96
CA THR A 64 21.65 20.17 6.95
C THR A 64 20.72 19.10 6.41
N ARG A 65 20.88 17.89 6.94
CA ARG A 65 19.93 16.78 6.75
C ARG A 65 19.13 16.57 8.03
N ARG A 66 17.83 16.32 7.85
CA ARG A 66 16.92 15.84 8.90
C ARG A 66 16.15 14.67 8.33
N TRP A 67 15.64 13.84 9.22
CA TRP A 67 14.79 12.72 8.83
C TRP A 67 13.44 12.89 9.50
N ALA A 68 12.41 12.25 8.96
CA ALA A 68 11.16 12.08 9.66
C ALA A 68 10.75 10.62 9.62
N ILE A 69 10.22 10.17 10.75
CA ILE A 69 9.57 8.88 10.91
C ILE A 69 8.09 9.12 11.14
N ALA A 70 7.26 8.32 10.51
CA ALA A 70 5.83 8.32 10.68
C ALA A 70 5.31 6.89 10.83
N TRP A 71 4.27 6.68 11.63
CA TRP A 71 3.65 5.37 11.81
C TRP A 71 2.15 5.48 12.04
N SER A 72 1.44 4.41 11.65
CA SER A 72 0.00 4.27 11.83
C SER A 72 -0.33 2.91 12.42
N TRP A 73 -1.36 2.86 13.27
CA TRP A 73 -2.01 1.62 13.71
C TRP A 73 -3.25 1.26 12.88
N ARG A 74 -3.52 2.07 11.83
CA ARG A 74 -4.51 1.78 10.80
C ARG A 74 -3.82 1.14 9.60
N ASP A 75 -4.64 0.72 8.65
CA ASP A 75 -4.25 -0.05 7.47
C ASP A 75 -4.23 0.76 6.17
N LEU A 76 -4.45 2.08 6.24
CA LEU A 76 -4.29 2.98 5.10
C LEU A 76 -2.81 3.24 4.81
N ARG A 77 -2.40 3.03 3.56
CA ARG A 77 -0.99 3.07 3.14
C ARG A 77 -0.64 4.40 2.44
N PRO A 78 0.51 5.02 2.75
CA PRO A 78 1.05 6.12 1.95
C PRO A 78 1.48 5.63 0.55
N THR A 79 1.78 6.56 -0.36
CA THR A 79 2.46 6.24 -1.63
C THR A 79 3.90 5.77 -1.37
N THR A 80 4.53 5.16 -2.38
CA THR A 80 5.95 4.78 -2.32
C THR A 80 6.84 6.00 -2.04
N ASP A 81 6.58 7.09 -2.74
CA ASP A 81 7.27 8.38 -2.64
C ASP A 81 7.11 9.10 -1.30
N VAL A 82 6.10 8.74 -0.50
CA VAL A 82 5.96 9.23 0.89
C VAL A 82 6.55 8.23 1.89
N ALA A 83 6.34 6.93 1.66
CA ALA A 83 6.72 5.88 2.61
C ALA A 83 8.23 5.60 2.64
N ARG A 84 8.91 5.80 1.51
CA ARG A 84 10.28 5.30 1.26
C ARG A 84 11.22 6.37 0.73
N HIS A 85 10.97 7.65 1.01
CA HIS A 85 11.74 8.79 0.49
C HIS A 85 13.06 9.01 1.24
N ILE A 86 13.94 8.03 1.23
CA ILE A 86 15.19 8.10 1.98
C ILE A 86 16.31 7.33 1.29
N SER A 87 17.53 7.80 1.47
CA SER A 87 18.75 7.11 1.06
C SER A 87 19.53 6.59 2.27
N GLY A 88 20.32 5.53 2.09
CA GLY A 88 21.22 5.02 3.14
C GLY A 88 20.58 4.14 4.23
N ILE A 89 19.28 3.80 4.12
CA ILE A 89 18.63 2.82 5.00
C ILE A 89 18.61 1.43 4.32
N PRO A 90 18.96 0.34 5.04
CA PRO A 90 18.82 -1.02 4.54
C PRO A 90 17.40 -1.35 4.06
N LYS A 91 17.28 -2.03 2.92
CA LYS A 91 15.97 -2.35 2.31
C LYS A 91 15.01 -3.12 3.22
N HIS A 92 15.53 -3.93 4.14
CA HIS A 92 14.70 -4.72 5.07
C HIS A 92 14.02 -3.87 6.15
N LEU A 93 14.50 -2.64 6.39
CA LEU A 93 13.89 -1.67 7.30
C LEU A 93 12.92 -0.71 6.58
N LEU A 94 12.86 -0.79 5.25
CA LEU A 94 11.88 -0.03 4.48
C LEU A 94 10.52 -0.73 4.56
N PRO A 95 9.41 0.02 4.64
CA PRO A 95 8.08 -0.57 4.55
C PRO A 95 7.91 -1.31 3.23
N PHE A 96 7.08 -2.36 3.23
CA PHE A 96 6.74 -3.11 2.01
C PHE A 96 6.31 -2.13 0.89
N PRO A 97 6.81 -2.28 -0.37
CA PRO A 97 6.50 -1.33 -1.43
C PRO A 97 5.00 -1.33 -1.73
N PRO A 98 4.28 -0.20 -1.57
CA PRO A 98 2.85 -0.15 -1.78
C PRO A 98 2.46 -0.06 -3.26
N GLU A 99 3.39 -0.24 -4.20
CA GLU A 99 3.14 -0.11 -5.63
C GLU A 99 3.80 -1.24 -6.42
N PHE A 100 3.07 -1.71 -7.43
CA PHE A 100 3.50 -2.74 -8.36
C PHE A 100 3.22 -2.26 -9.78
N THR A 101 4.27 -2.14 -10.59
CA THR A 101 4.17 -1.65 -11.97
C THR A 101 4.54 -2.75 -12.96
N PHE A 102 3.78 -2.86 -14.04
CA PHE A 102 4.10 -3.71 -15.18
C PHE A 102 3.71 -3.04 -16.50
N HIS A 103 4.27 -3.53 -17.60
CA HIS A 103 4.18 -2.92 -18.92
C HIS A 103 3.59 -3.94 -19.91
N PRO A 104 2.26 -4.04 -20.02
CA PRO A 104 1.64 -4.98 -20.94
C PRO A 104 1.81 -4.49 -22.38
N ALA A 105 1.91 -5.44 -23.31
CA ALA A 105 1.64 -5.13 -24.72
C ALA A 105 0.19 -4.67 -24.87
N PHE A 106 -0.05 -3.65 -25.68
CA PHE A 106 -1.38 -3.09 -25.90
C PHE A 106 -1.54 -2.66 -27.37
N GLU A 107 -2.75 -2.83 -27.89
CA GLU A 107 -3.11 -2.31 -29.23
C GLU A 107 -3.55 -0.84 -29.12
N SER A 108 -4.39 -0.56 -28.13
CA SER A 108 -4.84 0.79 -27.80
C SER A 108 -5.09 0.89 -26.30
N ILE A 109 -4.93 2.09 -25.75
CA ILE A 109 -5.21 2.36 -24.34
C ILE A 109 -6.67 2.09 -24.02
N THR A 110 -7.58 2.43 -24.92
CA THR A 110 -9.01 2.17 -24.77
C THR A 110 -9.28 0.67 -24.63
N PHE A 111 -8.66 -0.17 -25.46
CA PHE A 111 -8.80 -1.63 -25.35
C PHE A 111 -8.19 -2.16 -24.04
N LEU A 112 -7.02 -1.66 -23.66
CA LEU A 112 -6.37 -2.04 -22.39
C LEU A 112 -7.25 -1.69 -21.18
N ILE A 113 -7.80 -0.48 -21.13
CA ILE A 113 -8.69 -0.04 -20.05
C ILE A 113 -9.94 -0.90 -20.00
N ARG A 114 -10.58 -1.17 -21.16
CA ARG A 114 -11.75 -2.04 -21.21
C ARG A 114 -11.43 -3.42 -20.67
N LYS A 115 -10.32 -4.02 -21.12
CA LYS A 115 -9.86 -5.33 -20.63
C LYS A 115 -9.61 -5.34 -19.12
N ILE A 116 -9.00 -4.29 -18.57
CA ILE A 116 -8.79 -4.15 -17.12
C ILE A 116 -10.13 -4.14 -16.38
N ASN A 117 -11.09 -3.35 -16.86
CA ASN A 117 -12.42 -3.27 -16.26
C ASN A 117 -13.15 -4.61 -16.33
N ASP A 118 -13.21 -5.24 -17.51
CA ASP A 118 -13.88 -6.54 -17.70
C ASP A 118 -13.29 -7.63 -16.77
N GLU A 119 -11.96 -7.67 -16.63
CA GLU A 119 -11.29 -8.64 -15.76
C GLU A 119 -11.58 -8.40 -14.27
N ILE A 120 -11.66 -7.14 -13.84
CA ILE A 120 -11.96 -6.79 -12.45
C ILE A 120 -13.45 -6.96 -12.13
N ASP A 121 -14.35 -6.49 -13.00
CA ASP A 121 -15.81 -6.60 -12.82
C ASP A 121 -16.29 -8.06 -12.80
N SER A 122 -15.51 -8.99 -13.35
CA SER A 122 -15.77 -10.43 -13.25
C SER A 122 -15.58 -11.00 -11.83
N LEU A 123 -14.97 -10.23 -10.92
CA LEU A 123 -14.70 -10.63 -9.54
C LEU A 123 -15.74 -10.00 -8.60
N PRO A 124 -16.22 -10.70 -7.56
CA PRO A 124 -17.15 -10.15 -6.58
C PRO A 124 -16.39 -9.28 -5.58
N MET A 125 -16.07 -8.07 -6.03
CA MET A 125 -15.42 -7.02 -5.27
C MET A 125 -15.90 -5.66 -5.78
N SER A 126 -15.66 -4.58 -5.04
CA SER A 126 -16.11 -3.26 -5.49
C SER A 126 -15.10 -2.75 -6.50
N TRP A 127 -15.58 -2.15 -7.57
CA TRP A 127 -14.73 -1.50 -8.54
C TRP A 127 -15.38 -0.21 -9.01
N ASN A 128 -14.61 0.86 -9.06
CA ASN A 128 -15.05 2.14 -9.62
C ASN A 128 -13.93 2.71 -10.48
N TRP A 129 -14.20 2.82 -11.79
CA TRP A 129 -13.28 3.41 -12.75
C TRP A 129 -13.59 4.88 -13.03
N ASN A 130 -12.60 5.74 -12.90
CA ASN A 130 -12.65 7.14 -13.32
C ASN A 130 -11.93 7.29 -14.67
N GLN A 131 -12.71 7.56 -15.72
CA GLN A 131 -12.20 7.71 -17.08
C GLN A 131 -11.25 8.91 -17.23
N HIS A 132 -11.55 10.05 -16.61
CA HIS A 132 -10.74 11.26 -16.72
C HIS A 132 -9.35 11.09 -16.09
N ALA A 133 -9.27 10.35 -14.98
CA ALA A 133 -8.02 10.10 -14.28
C ALA A 133 -7.28 8.84 -14.79
N SER A 134 -7.86 8.09 -15.73
CA SER A 134 -7.39 6.74 -16.12
C SER A 134 -7.01 5.90 -14.91
N ARG A 135 -7.91 5.89 -13.92
CA ARG A 135 -7.67 5.30 -12.61
C ARG A 135 -8.92 4.61 -12.10
N GLY A 136 -8.80 3.38 -11.63
CA GLY A 136 -9.85 2.71 -10.89
C GLY A 136 -9.44 2.41 -9.46
N ILE A 137 -10.44 2.34 -8.57
CA ILE A 137 -10.28 2.00 -7.16
C ILE A 137 -11.14 0.77 -6.87
N GLY A 138 -10.55 -0.20 -6.20
CA GLY A 138 -11.26 -1.41 -5.81
C GLY A 138 -11.01 -1.84 -4.36
N PHE A 139 -11.98 -2.57 -3.82
CA PHE A 139 -11.95 -3.11 -2.46
C PHE A 139 -12.47 -4.54 -2.45
N ALA A 140 -11.72 -5.43 -1.82
CA ALA A 140 -12.09 -6.81 -1.62
C ALA A 140 -12.09 -7.15 -0.13
N MET A 141 -13.17 -7.78 0.34
CA MET A 141 -13.31 -8.22 1.74
C MET A 141 -12.40 -9.41 2.05
N GLU A 142 -12.03 -10.19 1.04
CA GLU A 142 -11.17 -11.37 1.15
C GLU A 142 -10.52 -11.69 -0.21
N ASN A 143 -9.76 -12.78 -0.30
CA ASN A 143 -9.23 -13.27 -1.56
C ASN A 143 -10.37 -13.80 -2.45
N VAL A 144 -10.67 -13.09 -3.54
CA VAL A 144 -11.78 -13.43 -4.46
C VAL A 144 -11.34 -13.96 -5.81
N TRP A 145 -10.04 -14.07 -6.06
CA TRP A 145 -9.45 -14.32 -7.39
C TRP A 145 -8.65 -15.61 -7.50
N SER A 146 -8.19 -16.17 -6.38
CA SER A 146 -7.41 -17.42 -6.39
C SER A 146 -8.22 -18.61 -6.90
N ARG A 147 -7.52 -19.69 -7.29
CA ARG A 147 -8.18 -20.95 -7.68
C ARG A 147 -8.98 -21.55 -6.53
N GLN A 148 -8.44 -21.46 -5.31
CA GLN A 148 -9.12 -21.92 -4.10
C GLN A 148 -10.40 -21.11 -3.84
N ALA A 149 -10.33 -19.78 -3.96
CA ALA A 149 -11.50 -18.90 -3.82
C ALA A 149 -12.60 -19.22 -4.84
N ARG A 150 -12.23 -19.50 -6.10
CA ARG A 150 -13.18 -19.91 -7.14
C ARG A 150 -13.83 -21.25 -6.86
N ARG A 151 -13.05 -22.27 -6.45
CA ARG A 151 -13.58 -23.60 -6.10
C ARG A 151 -14.54 -23.55 -4.91
N LYS A 152 -14.21 -22.78 -3.87
CA LYS A 152 -15.08 -22.59 -2.69
C LYS A 152 -16.45 -22.03 -3.07
N ARG A 153 -16.52 -21.17 -4.10
CA ARG A 153 -17.79 -20.64 -4.63
C ARG A 153 -18.59 -21.67 -5.41
N GLU A 154 -17.92 -22.43 -6.27
CA GLU A 154 -18.56 -23.48 -7.06
C GLU A 154 -19.17 -24.58 -6.17
N GLN A 155 -18.61 -24.79 -4.98
CA GLN A 155 -19.08 -25.75 -3.99
C GLN A 155 -20.21 -25.23 -3.09
N GLY A 156 -20.69 -23.98 -3.29
CA GLY A 156 -21.85 -23.44 -2.56
C GLY A 156 -21.61 -23.16 -1.08
N GLU A 157 -20.38 -23.22 -0.57
CA GLU A 157 -20.05 -23.04 0.85
C GLU A 157 -20.15 -21.58 1.34
N ASN A 158 -20.68 -20.66 0.54
CA ASN A 158 -21.01 -19.29 0.94
C ASN A 158 -22.35 -18.92 0.29
N GLU A 159 -23.43 -18.93 1.07
CA GLU A 159 -24.68 -18.25 0.71
C GLU A 159 -24.39 -16.74 0.51
N GLU A 160 -24.61 -16.28 -0.71
CA GLU A 160 -24.64 -14.89 -1.20
C GLU A 160 -23.37 -14.00 -1.06
N PRO A 161 -22.40 -14.09 -2.01
CA PRO A 161 -21.25 -13.19 -2.07
C PRO A 161 -21.58 -11.74 -2.47
N PHE A 162 -22.72 -11.51 -3.13
CA PHE A 162 -23.12 -10.20 -3.66
C PHE A 162 -24.09 -9.42 -2.74
N ALA A 163 -24.61 -10.04 -1.68
CA ALA A 163 -25.64 -9.43 -0.85
C ALA A 163 -25.10 -8.58 0.30
N ARG A 164 -23.87 -8.81 0.74
CA ARG A 164 -23.24 -7.97 1.75
C ARG A 164 -22.60 -6.76 1.07
N PRO A 165 -22.99 -5.52 1.42
CA PRO A 165 -22.37 -4.34 0.87
C PRO A 165 -20.87 -4.36 1.16
N ILE A 166 -20.08 -4.03 0.15
CA ILE A 166 -18.63 -4.00 0.28
C ILE A 166 -18.27 -2.77 1.11
N ASP A 167 -17.78 -3.04 2.31
CA ASP A 167 -17.38 -2.00 3.26
C ASP A 167 -15.91 -1.65 3.06
N ALA A 168 -15.65 -0.51 2.42
CA ALA A 168 -14.31 -0.01 2.19
C ALA A 168 -13.51 0.22 3.48
N ASP A 169 -14.17 0.48 4.62
CA ASP A 169 -13.51 0.68 5.91
C ASP A 169 -13.05 -0.63 6.56
N ASN A 170 -13.69 -1.75 6.20
CA ASN A 170 -13.38 -3.09 6.72
C ASN A 170 -12.79 -4.05 5.67
N ALA A 171 -12.56 -3.57 4.44
CA ALA A 171 -11.97 -4.37 3.37
C ALA A 171 -10.56 -4.88 3.73
N ALA A 172 -10.30 -6.17 3.46
CA ALA A 172 -8.98 -6.77 3.66
C ALA A 172 -7.92 -6.23 2.68
N LEU A 173 -8.37 -5.86 1.47
CA LEU A 173 -7.54 -5.24 0.44
C LEU A 173 -8.29 -4.06 -0.20
N GLY A 174 -7.67 -2.88 -0.18
CA GLY A 174 -8.03 -1.75 -1.03
C GLY A 174 -6.88 -1.38 -1.95
N PHE A 175 -7.16 -1.16 -3.23
CA PHE A 175 -6.15 -0.87 -4.24
C PHE A 175 -6.63 0.17 -5.24
N ALA A 176 -5.69 0.80 -5.94
CA ALA A 176 -5.96 1.52 -7.17
C ALA A 176 -5.17 0.94 -8.32
N VAL A 177 -5.75 0.98 -9.52
CA VAL A 177 -5.02 0.75 -10.77
C VAL A 177 -4.98 2.08 -11.52
N HIS A 178 -3.79 2.49 -11.95
CA HIS A 178 -3.59 3.64 -12.81
C HIS A 178 -2.95 3.18 -14.13
N VAL A 179 -3.48 3.67 -15.24
CA VAL A 179 -2.95 3.43 -16.58
C VAL A 179 -2.35 4.73 -17.08
N ARG A 180 -1.04 4.74 -17.35
CA ARG A 180 -0.30 5.92 -17.79
C ARG A 180 0.42 5.62 -19.10
N GLN A 181 0.09 6.34 -20.16
CA GLN A 181 0.86 6.28 -21.39
C GLN A 181 2.19 7.03 -21.20
N THR A 182 3.29 6.34 -21.40
CA THR A 182 4.65 6.90 -21.28
C THR A 182 5.35 7.06 -22.63
N GLY A 183 4.75 6.53 -23.70
CA GLY A 183 5.17 6.73 -25.09
C GLY A 183 4.15 6.18 -26.08
N ILE A 184 4.44 6.24 -27.38
CA ILE A 184 3.54 5.73 -28.42
C ILE A 184 3.22 4.25 -28.21
N GLU A 185 4.26 3.45 -27.91
CA GLU A 185 4.17 2.00 -27.70
C GLU A 185 4.40 1.59 -26.24
N ASN A 186 4.45 2.56 -25.32
CA ASN A 186 4.77 2.31 -23.90
C ASN A 186 3.62 2.75 -23.00
N VAL A 187 3.18 1.82 -22.15
CA VAL A 187 2.16 2.07 -21.12
C VAL A 187 2.58 1.44 -19.81
N ASP A 188 2.40 2.19 -18.73
CA ASP A 188 2.59 1.72 -17.37
C ASP A 188 1.22 1.39 -16.80
N VAL A 189 1.05 0.16 -16.31
CA VAL A 189 -0.06 -0.21 -15.43
C VAL A 189 0.47 -0.30 -14.02
N ILE A 190 0.03 0.62 -13.17
CA ILE A 190 0.49 0.78 -11.79
C ILE A 190 -0.64 0.33 -10.86
N VAL A 191 -0.39 -0.71 -10.08
CA VAL A 191 -1.27 -1.17 -9.01
C VAL A 191 -0.75 -0.62 -7.69
N ARG A 192 -1.52 0.23 -7.02
CA ARG A 192 -1.18 0.81 -5.72
C ARG A 192 -2.01 0.16 -4.61
N TRP A 193 -1.34 -0.32 -3.57
CA TRP A 193 -1.93 -0.73 -2.31
C TRP A 193 -2.36 0.50 -1.50
N ILE A 194 -3.66 0.64 -1.26
CA ILE A 194 -4.25 1.78 -0.53
C ILE A 194 -4.64 1.36 0.90
N LYS A 195 -5.18 0.15 1.06
CA LYS A 195 -5.67 -0.36 2.34
C LYS A 195 -5.31 -1.83 2.52
N GLY A 196 -4.87 -2.19 3.73
CA GLY A 196 -4.66 -3.56 4.17
C GLY A 196 -3.32 -3.77 4.85
N LEU A 197 -3.21 -4.91 5.54
CA LEU A 197 -2.01 -5.31 6.28
C LEU A 197 -1.30 -6.52 5.66
N ASP A 198 -2.02 -7.38 4.94
CA ASP A 198 -1.50 -8.60 4.34
C ASP A 198 -0.81 -8.32 2.99
N SER A 199 0.52 -8.30 2.98
CA SER A 199 1.31 -8.10 1.76
C SER A 199 1.19 -9.28 0.80
N VAL A 200 1.01 -10.50 1.32
CA VAL A 200 0.86 -11.71 0.49
C VAL A 200 -0.45 -11.65 -0.29
N LEU A 201 -1.52 -11.13 0.33
CA LEU A 201 -2.78 -10.88 -0.35
C LEU A 201 -2.62 -9.87 -1.49
N PHE A 202 -1.93 -8.75 -1.24
CA PHE A 202 -1.63 -7.74 -2.27
C PHE A 202 -0.78 -8.30 -3.41
N GLU A 203 0.32 -9.00 -3.11
CA GLU A 203 1.18 -9.63 -4.13
C GLU A 203 0.43 -10.68 -4.95
N SER A 204 -0.44 -11.47 -4.31
CA SER A 204 -1.31 -12.44 -4.96
C SER A 204 -2.25 -11.77 -5.95
N PHE A 205 -2.86 -10.64 -5.56
CA PHE A 205 -3.69 -9.83 -6.44
C PHE A 205 -2.89 -9.30 -7.63
N CYS A 206 -1.74 -8.66 -7.39
CA CYS A 206 -0.86 -8.13 -8.44
C CYS A 206 -0.45 -9.21 -9.45
N GLY A 207 -0.03 -10.38 -8.96
CA GLY A 207 0.37 -11.50 -9.82
C GLY A 207 -0.79 -12.08 -10.62
N MET A 208 -1.99 -12.15 -10.06
CA MET A 208 -3.19 -12.53 -10.79
C MET A 208 -3.56 -11.50 -11.86
N PHE A 209 -3.62 -10.23 -11.48
CA PHE A 209 -4.03 -9.12 -12.32
C PHE A 209 -3.10 -8.95 -13.52
N LYS A 210 -1.77 -8.94 -13.30
CA LYS A 210 -0.76 -8.91 -14.37
C LYS A 210 -0.98 -10.02 -15.39
N ARG A 211 -1.14 -11.27 -14.93
CA ARG A 211 -1.36 -12.42 -15.83
C ARG A 211 -2.63 -12.29 -16.66
N LYS A 212 -3.71 -11.73 -16.12
CA LYS A 212 -4.96 -11.52 -16.87
C LYS A 212 -4.83 -10.41 -17.91
N VAL A 213 -4.18 -9.31 -17.54
CA VAL A 213 -3.98 -8.17 -18.45
C VAL A 213 -3.00 -8.51 -19.58
N GLU A 214 -1.95 -9.28 -19.31
CA GLU A 214 -0.94 -9.65 -20.32
C GLU A 214 -1.36 -10.82 -21.23
N ARG A 215 -2.36 -11.61 -20.85
CA ARG A 215 -2.82 -12.75 -21.65
C ARG A 215 -3.50 -12.26 -22.92
N ARG A 216 -2.98 -12.59 -24.10
CA ARG A 216 -3.59 -12.26 -25.39
C ARG A 216 -4.98 -12.86 -25.52
#